data_AF-A0AAC9YNX5-F1
#
_entry.id   AF-A0AAC9YNX5-F1
#
_cell.length_a   1.000
_cell.length_b   1.000
_cell.length_c   1.000
_cell.angle_alpha   90.00
_cell.angle_beta   90.00
_cell.angle_gamma   90.00
#
_symmetry.space_group_name_H-M   'P 1'
#
loop_
_entity.id
_entity.type
_entity.pdbx_description
1 polymer ?
#
loop_
_entity_poly.entity_id
_entity_poly.type
_entity_poly.pdbx_seq_one_letter_code
_entity_poly.pdbx_strand_id
1 'polypeptide(L)'
;MGVLVAVMGCSHGDQQGAPAPSSARQSGVAGGPGSAPAGAIGVSPGGVTTRVDVPAHSTEEEYYQACHAAKVWMDGQPKTGASLFEPYLAMVQASPSGTAGSWNAPWSALTPARQAAVIVAARAAADDECG
;
A
#
# COMPACT_ATOMS: atom_id res chain seq x y z
N MET A 1 -31.37 42.76 45.62
CA MET A 1 -32.37 41.82 45.10
C MET A 1 -31.62 40.69 44.43
N GLY A 2 -31.31 39.65 45.19
CA GLY A 2 -30.56 38.48 44.71
C GLY A 2 -31.48 37.27 44.56
N VAL A 3 -31.04 36.31 43.75
CA VAL A 3 -31.46 34.90 43.85
C VAL A 3 -30.19 34.06 43.74
N LEU A 4 -29.84 33.43 44.86
CA LEU A 4 -28.83 32.40 45.00
C LEU A 4 -29.52 31.05 44.77
N VAL A 5 -28.97 30.19 43.92
CA VAL A 5 -29.35 28.78 43.86
C VAL A 5 -28.17 27.97 44.38
N ALA A 6 -28.36 27.37 45.55
CA ALA A 6 -27.47 26.39 46.14
C ALA A 6 -27.93 25.00 45.74
N VAL A 7 -27.00 24.16 45.26
CA VAL A 7 -27.13 22.71 45.33
C VAL A 7 -25.88 22.19 46.04
N MET A 8 -26.10 21.65 47.23
CA MET A 8 -25.15 20.82 47.98
C MET A 8 -25.16 19.41 47.39
N GLY A 9 -23.99 18.86 47.10
CA GLY A 9 -23.80 17.48 46.70
C GLY A 9 -22.41 17.00 47.12
N CYS A 10 -22.28 16.66 48.40
CA CYS A 10 -21.10 15.96 48.94
C CYS A 10 -21.23 14.46 48.65
N SER A 11 -20.19 13.85 48.08
CA SER A 11 -19.69 12.53 48.52
C SER A 11 -18.26 12.35 48.02
N HIS A 12 -17.29 12.47 48.93
CA HIS A 12 -15.97 11.90 48.77
C HIS A 12 -16.10 10.38 48.71
N GLY A 13 -15.51 9.77 47.69
CA GLY A 13 -15.41 8.33 47.53
C GLY A 13 -14.08 7.99 46.91
N ASP A 14 -13.02 7.99 47.72
CA ASP A 14 -11.79 7.26 47.38
C ASP A 14 -12.10 5.77 47.42
N GLN A 15 -12.26 5.16 46.24
CA GLN A 15 -12.09 3.72 46.07
C GLN A 15 -11.17 3.48 44.88
N GLN A 16 -9.88 3.45 45.20
CA GLN A 16 -8.81 2.88 44.41
C GLN A 16 -9.11 1.37 44.22
N GLY A 17 -9.65 0.99 43.07
CA GLY A 17 -10.01 -0.40 42.80
C GLY A 17 -10.38 -0.68 41.34
N ALA A 18 -9.35 -0.94 40.52
CA ALA A 18 -9.31 -1.68 39.26
C ALA A 18 -10.28 -1.32 38.10
N PRO A 19 -9.81 -1.41 36.85
CA PRO A 19 -10.00 -2.69 36.16
C PRO A 19 -8.70 -3.24 35.58
N ALA A 20 -8.65 -4.58 35.50
CA ALA A 20 -7.68 -5.31 34.69
C ALA A 20 -7.51 -4.67 33.31
N PRO A 21 -6.31 -4.67 32.69
CA PRO A 21 -6.22 -4.38 31.27
C PRO A 21 -6.98 -5.47 30.52
N SER A 22 -8.22 -5.15 30.14
CA SER A 22 -8.95 -5.85 29.11
C SER A 22 -8.06 -5.88 27.87
N SER A 23 -7.76 -7.10 27.45
CA SER A 23 -7.05 -7.43 26.23
C SER A 23 -7.62 -6.62 25.06
N ALA A 24 -6.90 -5.61 24.61
CA ALA A 24 -7.04 -5.13 23.23
C ALA A 24 -6.45 -6.24 22.37
N ARG A 25 -7.33 -7.16 21.96
CA ARG A 25 -7.14 -8.14 20.90
C ARG A 25 -6.33 -7.47 19.79
N GLN A 26 -5.05 -7.81 19.69
CA GLN A 26 -4.32 -7.64 18.44
C GLN A 26 -5.15 -8.38 17.41
N SER A 27 -5.80 -7.64 16.51
CA SER A 27 -6.37 -8.21 15.30
C SER A 27 -5.20 -8.63 14.42
N GLY A 28 -4.54 -9.73 14.80
CA GLY A 28 -3.94 -10.61 13.84
C GLY A 28 -5.09 -11.08 12.97
N VAL A 29 -5.16 -10.55 11.75
CA VAL A 29 -5.92 -11.19 10.68
C VAL A 29 -5.25 -12.55 10.49
N ALA A 30 -5.72 -13.54 11.26
CA ALA A 30 -5.58 -14.93 10.92
C ALA A 30 -6.21 -15.09 9.55
N GLY A 31 -5.37 -15.52 8.59
CA GLY A 31 -5.73 -15.66 7.19
C GLY A 31 -7.11 -16.28 7.02
N GLY A 32 -8.00 -15.53 6.39
CA GLY A 32 -9.15 -16.12 5.72
C GLY A 32 -8.64 -17.03 4.58
N PRO A 33 -9.45 -18.00 4.12
CA PRO A 33 -9.09 -18.84 2.99
C PRO A 33 -8.95 -17.94 1.75
N GLY A 34 -7.73 -17.51 1.45
CA GLY A 34 -7.44 -16.54 0.38
C GLY A 34 -6.31 -15.54 0.66
N SER A 35 -5.84 -15.38 1.91
CA SER A 35 -4.62 -14.61 2.16
C SER A 35 -3.42 -15.42 1.68
N ALA A 36 -2.77 -14.94 0.63
CA ALA A 36 -1.52 -15.54 0.16
C ALA A 36 -0.48 -15.48 1.30
N PRO A 37 0.41 -16.48 1.42
CA PRO A 37 1.46 -16.44 2.43
C PRO A 37 2.37 -15.23 2.18
N ALA A 38 2.93 -14.66 3.26
CA ALA A 38 3.93 -13.60 3.14
C ALA A 38 5.06 -14.05 2.20
N GLY A 39 5.42 -13.18 1.26
CA GLY A 39 6.36 -13.47 0.18
C GLY A 39 5.74 -14.15 -1.05
N ALA A 40 4.43 -14.39 -1.09
CA ALA A 40 3.76 -14.92 -2.27
C ALA A 40 3.87 -13.96 -3.47
N ILE A 41 4.13 -14.54 -4.63
CA ILE A 41 4.17 -13.84 -5.91
C ILE A 41 2.84 -14.10 -6.62
N GLY A 42 2.11 -13.03 -6.94
CA GLY A 42 0.90 -13.08 -7.74
C GLY A 42 1.23 -12.81 -9.21
N VAL A 43 0.84 -13.74 -10.08
CA VAL A 43 1.06 -13.67 -11.52
C VAL A 43 -0.29 -13.65 -12.23
N SER A 44 -0.46 -12.75 -13.19
CA SER A 44 -1.66 -12.70 -14.02
C SER A 44 -1.74 -13.89 -14.98
N PRO A 45 -2.90 -14.18 -15.59
CA PRO A 45 -3.00 -15.19 -16.65
C PRO A 45 -2.04 -14.94 -17.84
N GLY A 46 -1.65 -13.68 -18.07
CA GLY A 46 -0.65 -13.30 -19.08
C GLY A 46 0.81 -13.54 -18.68
N GLY A 47 1.06 -14.11 -17.49
CA GLY A 47 2.42 -14.38 -16.99
C GLY A 47 3.10 -13.17 -16.37
N VAL A 48 2.38 -12.06 -16.14
CA VAL A 48 2.94 -10.82 -15.58
C VAL A 48 2.87 -10.87 -14.06
N THR A 49 3.99 -10.60 -13.39
CA THR A 49 4.00 -10.44 -11.94
C THR A 49 3.26 -9.18 -11.56
N THR A 50 2.10 -9.30 -10.92
CA THR A 50 1.23 -8.18 -10.54
C THR A 50 1.16 -7.97 -9.03
N ARG A 51 1.78 -8.86 -8.25
CA ARG A 51 1.92 -8.77 -6.80
C ARG A 51 3.21 -9.45 -6.34
N VAL A 52 3.89 -8.84 -5.38
CA VAL A 52 4.91 -9.49 -4.55
C VAL A 52 4.55 -9.17 -3.11
N ASP A 53 4.17 -10.17 -2.32
CA ASP A 53 3.58 -10.01 -0.99
C ASP A 53 4.65 -9.75 0.09
N VAL A 54 5.43 -8.69 -0.12
CA VAL A 54 6.38 -8.14 0.85
C VAL A 54 6.18 -6.63 0.91
N PRO A 55 6.54 -5.96 2.01
CA PRO A 55 6.47 -4.49 2.07
C PRO A 55 7.27 -3.86 0.93
N ALA A 56 6.64 -2.95 0.20
CA ALA A 56 7.32 -2.12 -0.79
C ALA A 56 8.42 -1.30 -0.11
N HIS A 57 9.61 -1.28 -0.71
CA HIS A 57 10.73 -0.50 -0.19
C HIS A 57 11.31 0.41 -1.28
N SER A 58 11.02 1.70 -1.14
CA SER A 58 11.56 2.82 -1.90
C SER A 58 11.55 4.06 -1.01
N THR A 59 12.40 5.04 -1.29
CA THR A 59 12.17 6.38 -0.73
C THR A 59 10.90 6.98 -1.33
N GLU A 60 10.44 8.09 -0.75
CA GLU A 60 9.30 8.84 -1.26
C GLU A 60 9.58 9.37 -2.67
N GLU A 61 10.76 9.92 -2.91
CA GLU A 61 11.17 10.44 -4.21
C GLU A 61 11.26 9.32 -5.25
N GLU A 62 11.80 8.17 -4.87
CA GLU A 62 11.88 7.00 -5.74
C GLU A 62 10.50 6.47 -6.11
N TYR A 63 9.55 6.47 -5.18
CA TYR A 63 8.15 6.15 -5.43
C TYR A 63 7.53 7.13 -6.44
N TYR A 64 7.69 8.44 -6.22
CA TYR A 64 7.18 9.46 -7.13
C TYR A 64 7.77 9.34 -8.53
N GLN A 65 9.07 9.09 -8.64
CA GLN A 65 9.74 8.86 -9.93
C GLN A 65 9.17 7.64 -10.66
N ALA A 66 8.99 6.52 -9.95
CA ALA A 66 8.46 5.31 -10.53
C ALA A 66 7.00 5.49 -10.99
N CYS A 67 6.17 6.12 -10.15
CA CYS A 67 4.76 6.38 -10.43
C CYS A 67 4.63 7.32 -11.63
N HIS A 68 5.37 8.44 -11.63
CA HIS A 68 5.36 9.39 -12.73
C HIS A 68 5.84 8.77 -14.04
N ALA A 69 6.91 7.96 -14.02
CA ALA A 69 7.36 7.24 -15.20
C ALA A 69 6.31 6.26 -15.74
N ALA A 70 5.58 5.57 -14.84
CA ALA A 70 4.46 4.73 -15.21
C ALA A 70 3.33 5.55 -15.85
N LYS A 71 2.97 6.68 -15.24
CA LYS A 71 1.93 7.57 -15.73
C LYS A 71 2.23 8.11 -17.12
N VAL A 72 3.46 8.58 -17.35
CA VAL A 72 3.92 9.05 -18.66
C VAL A 72 3.82 7.95 -19.72
N TRP A 73 4.19 6.70 -19.38
CA TRP A 73 4.04 5.59 -20.30
C TRP A 73 2.56 5.29 -20.62
N MET A 74 1.70 5.29 -19.60
CA MET A 74 0.27 5.00 -19.73
C MET A 74 -0.47 6.07 -20.55
N ASP A 75 -0.14 7.35 -20.33
CA ASP A 75 -0.72 8.47 -21.07
C ASP A 75 -0.31 8.45 -22.56
N GLY A 76 0.80 7.77 -22.89
CA GLY A 76 1.24 7.50 -24.27
C GLY A 76 0.54 6.33 -24.96
N GLN A 77 -0.29 5.54 -24.27
CA GLN A 77 -1.00 4.39 -24.85
C GLN A 77 -2.35 4.77 -25.46
N PRO A 78 -2.89 3.96 -26.39
CA PRO A 78 -4.26 4.13 -26.86
C PRO A 78 -5.28 4.05 -25.72
N LYS A 79 -6.21 5.01 -25.66
CA LYS A 79 -7.27 5.08 -24.65
C LYS A 79 -8.42 4.13 -24.98
N THR A 80 -8.23 2.85 -24.69
CA THR A 80 -9.22 1.78 -24.95
C THR A 80 -10.27 1.62 -23.83
N GLY A 81 -10.10 2.31 -22.71
CA GLY A 81 -10.93 2.16 -21.51
C GLY A 81 -10.56 0.95 -20.64
N ALA A 82 -9.60 0.13 -21.07
CA ALA A 82 -9.03 -0.94 -20.24
C ALA A 82 -7.92 -0.40 -19.32
N SER A 83 -7.73 -1.04 -18.16
CA SER A 83 -6.61 -0.74 -17.28
C SER A 83 -5.27 -1.01 -17.97
N LEU A 84 -4.34 -0.06 -17.87
CA LEU A 84 -2.99 -0.15 -18.42
C LEU A 84 -1.97 -0.69 -17.40
N PHE A 85 -2.42 -1.08 -16.20
CA PHE A 85 -1.58 -1.59 -15.13
C PHE A 85 -0.77 -2.83 -15.54
N GLU A 86 -1.44 -3.87 -16.03
CA GLU A 86 -0.78 -5.12 -16.43
C GLU A 86 0.08 -4.94 -17.70
N PRO A 87 -0.38 -4.27 -18.77
CA PRO A 87 0.46 -3.94 -19.92
C PRO A 87 1.75 -3.19 -19.55
N TYR A 88 1.66 -2.23 -18.61
CA TYR A 88 2.84 -1.52 -18.13
C TYR A 88 3.82 -2.45 -17.41
N LEU A 89 3.32 -3.27 -16.47
CA LEU A 89 4.16 -4.22 -15.75
C LEU A 89 4.80 -5.27 -16.67
N ALA A 90 4.09 -5.70 -17.71
CA ALA A 90 4.66 -6.59 -18.74
C ALA A 90 5.87 -5.93 -19.44
N MET A 91 5.74 -4.66 -19.82
CA MET A 91 6.82 -3.89 -20.45
C MET A 91 8.03 -3.74 -19.51
N VAL A 92 7.81 -3.39 -18.24
CA VAL A 92 8.89 -3.27 -17.25
C VAL A 92 9.60 -4.61 -17.03
N GLN A 93 8.84 -5.70 -16.91
CA GLN A 93 9.37 -7.05 -16.65
C GLN A 93 10.13 -7.64 -17.83
N ALA A 94 9.77 -7.27 -19.06
CA ALA A 94 10.44 -7.71 -20.27
C ALA A 94 11.71 -6.91 -20.59
N SER A 95 11.92 -5.73 -19.99
CA SER A 95 13.04 -4.86 -20.32
C SER A 95 14.38 -5.40 -19.78
N PRO A 96 15.34 -5.78 -20.64
CA PRO A 96 16.64 -6.32 -20.21
C PRO A 96 17.56 -5.25 -19.61
N SER A 97 17.30 -3.97 -19.91
CA SER A 97 18.03 -2.82 -19.36
C SER A 97 17.29 -2.12 -18.23
N GLY A 98 16.10 -2.60 -17.86
CA GLY A 98 15.20 -1.84 -16.99
C GLY A 98 14.53 -0.66 -17.69
N THR A 99 13.77 0.10 -16.92
CA THR A 99 12.98 1.24 -17.38
C THR A 99 13.08 2.37 -16.37
N ALA A 100 12.64 3.58 -16.74
CA ALA A 100 12.55 4.69 -15.79
C ALA A 100 11.70 4.34 -14.55
N GLY A 101 10.65 3.53 -14.72
CA GLY A 101 9.80 3.06 -13.63
C GLY A 101 10.43 2.02 -12.71
N SER A 102 11.58 1.45 -13.10
CA SER A 102 12.35 0.50 -12.31
C SER A 102 13.76 1.02 -12.00
N TRP A 103 13.93 2.35 -11.95
CA TRP A 103 15.19 3.04 -11.69
C TRP A 103 16.32 2.59 -12.64
N ASN A 104 15.96 2.27 -13.88
CA ASN A 104 16.86 1.73 -14.92
C ASN A 104 17.57 0.43 -14.51
N ALA A 105 16.99 -0.33 -13.58
CA ALA A 105 17.42 -1.68 -13.27
C ALA A 105 16.47 -2.69 -13.93
N PRO A 106 16.99 -3.78 -14.55
CA PRO A 106 16.14 -4.84 -15.06
C PRO A 106 15.36 -5.50 -13.92
N TRP A 107 14.15 -5.95 -14.20
CA TRP A 107 13.25 -6.54 -13.21
C TRP A 107 13.89 -7.68 -12.40
N SER A 108 14.68 -8.52 -13.06
CA SER A 108 15.39 -9.65 -12.45
C SER A 108 16.52 -9.24 -11.48
N ALA A 109 17.00 -7.99 -11.56
CA ALA A 109 18.01 -7.45 -10.64
C ALA A 109 17.40 -6.75 -9.42
N LEU A 110 16.08 -6.53 -9.40
CA LEU A 110 15.39 -5.92 -8.27
C LEU A 110 15.21 -6.92 -7.13
N THR A 111 15.36 -6.45 -5.89
CA THR A 111 14.93 -7.22 -4.72
C THR A 111 13.40 -7.37 -4.73
N PRO A 112 12.83 -8.37 -4.04
CA PRO A 112 11.37 -8.52 -3.92
C PRO A 112 10.68 -7.25 -3.40
N ALA A 113 11.29 -6.54 -2.44
CA ALA A 113 10.76 -5.28 -1.91
C ALA A 113 10.79 -4.13 -2.93
N ARG A 114 11.80 -4.11 -3.80
CA ARG A 114 11.88 -3.17 -4.94
C ARG A 114 10.86 -3.52 -6.04
N GLN A 115 10.66 -4.80 -6.33
CA GLN A 115 9.61 -5.26 -7.25
C GLN A 115 8.22 -4.88 -6.73
N ALA A 116 7.96 -5.06 -5.43
CA ALA A 116 6.73 -4.61 -4.79
C ALA A 116 6.56 -3.09 -4.92
N ALA A 117 7.61 -2.29 -4.72
CA ALA A 117 7.55 -0.83 -4.90
C ALA A 117 7.19 -0.41 -6.33
N VAL A 118 7.76 -1.07 -7.36
CA VAL A 118 7.39 -0.84 -8.77
C VAL A 118 5.91 -1.18 -9.01
N ILE A 119 5.42 -2.29 -8.45
CA ILE A 119 4.02 -2.72 -8.59
C ILE A 119 3.07 -1.72 -7.93
N VAL A 120 3.38 -1.24 -6.72
CA VAL A 120 2.59 -0.23 -6.01
C VAL A 120 2.54 1.07 -6.81
N ALA A 121 3.68 1.57 -7.28
CA ALA A 121 3.76 2.78 -8.08
C ALA A 121 3.01 2.65 -9.42
N ALA A 122 3.12 1.50 -10.09
CA ALA A 122 2.38 1.21 -11.32
C ALA A 122 0.86 1.21 -11.11
N ARG A 123 0.39 0.69 -9.98
CA ARG A 123 -1.04 0.68 -9.63
C ARG A 123 -1.53 2.11 -9.41
N ALA A 124 -0.84 2.86 -8.57
CA ALA A 124 -1.16 4.27 -8.32
C ALA A 124 -1.22 5.08 -9.63
N ALA A 125 -0.28 4.85 -10.56
CA ALA A 125 -0.31 5.51 -11.86
C ALA A 125 -1.53 5.15 -12.72
N ALA A 126 -1.97 3.88 -12.68
CA ALA A 126 -3.15 3.43 -13.39
C ALA A 126 -4.46 3.97 -12.79
N ASP A 127 -4.44 4.26 -11.48
CA ASP A 127 -5.59 4.76 -10.71
C ASP A 127 -5.58 6.31 -10.58
N ASP A 128 -4.65 7.01 -11.25
CA ASP A 128 -4.46 8.47 -11.19
C ASP A 128 -4.05 9.01 -9.79
N GLU A 129 -3.34 8.20 -9.01
CA GLU A 129 -2.94 8.45 -7.61
C GLU A 129 -1.41 8.69 -7.44
N CYS A 130 -0.73 9.19 -8.48
CA CYS A 130 0.66 9.65 -8.33
C CYS A 130 0.72 10.99 -7.60
N GLY A 131 0.50 10.99 -6.28
CA GLY A 131 0.43 12.19 -5.44
C GLY A 131 0.71 11.90 -3.97
#